data_AF-A0A485BCV3-F1
#
_entry.id   AF-A0A485BCV3-F1
#
_cell.length_a   1.000
_cell.length_b   1.000
_cell.length_c   1.000
_cell.angle_alpha   90.00
_cell.angle_beta   90.00
_cell.angle_gamma   90.00
#
_symmetry.space_group_name_H-M   'P 1'
#
loop_
_entity.id
_entity.type
_entity.pdbx_description
1 polymer ?
#
loop_
_entity_poly.entity_id
_entity_poly.type
_entity_poly.pdbx_seq_one_letter_code
_entity_poly.pdbx_strand_id
1 'polypeptide(L)'
;MNEQYSALRSNVSMLGKVLGDTIKDALGENILDRVETIRKLSKSSRAGNEANRQELLTTLQNLSNDELLPVARAFSQFLNLANTAEQYHSISPNGEAASNPEVIARTLRKLKDQPHLNEDTIKKAVESLSLELVLTAHPTEITRRTLIHKMVEVNNCLKQLDNKDIADYEHHQLMRRLRQLIAQSWHTDEIVSTARPQLMKRNGVCRS
;
A
#
# COMPACT_ATOMS: atom_id res chain seq x y z
N MET A 1 -6.80 2.81 -23.76
CA MET A 1 -6.74 3.15 -22.33
C MET A 1 -6.61 1.82 -21.60
N ASN A 2 -5.54 1.55 -20.83
CA ASN A 2 -5.33 0.23 -20.21
C ASN A 2 -6.41 -0.06 -19.17
N GLU A 3 -7.46 -0.79 -19.56
CA GLU A 3 -8.52 -1.30 -18.67
C GLU A 3 -7.93 -2.09 -17.50
N GLN A 4 -6.78 -2.72 -17.71
CA GLN A 4 -6.03 -3.49 -16.71
C GLN A 4 -5.74 -2.72 -15.41
N TYR A 5 -5.49 -1.40 -15.47
CA TYR A 5 -5.21 -0.58 -14.28
C TYR A 5 -6.41 0.29 -13.83
N SER A 6 -7.59 0.11 -14.44
CA SER A 6 -8.77 0.91 -14.10
C SER A 6 -9.22 0.66 -12.66
N ALA A 7 -9.24 -0.60 -12.22
CA ALA A 7 -9.57 -1.00 -10.85
C ALA A 7 -8.59 -0.41 -9.83
N LEU A 8 -7.28 -0.47 -10.13
CA LEU A 8 -6.24 0.14 -9.28
C LEU A 8 -6.46 1.64 -9.12
N ARG A 9 -6.68 2.37 -10.23
CA ARG A 9 -6.92 3.81 -10.19
C ARG A 9 -8.19 4.17 -9.40
N SER A 10 -9.24 3.36 -9.55
CA SER A 10 -10.48 3.52 -8.79
C SER A 10 -10.25 3.36 -7.29
N ASN A 11 -9.54 2.30 -6.88
CA ASN A 11 -9.21 2.05 -5.47
C ASN A 11 -8.35 3.17 -4.88
N VAL A 12 -7.30 3.60 -5.58
CA VAL A 12 -6.45 4.73 -5.14
C VAL A 12 -7.27 6.00 -4.99
N SER A 13 -8.17 6.29 -5.93
CA SER A 13 -9.05 7.46 -5.86
C SER A 13 -10.03 7.38 -4.68
N MET A 14 -10.60 6.20 -4.43
CA MET A 14 -11.54 5.96 -3.33
C MET A 14 -10.85 6.14 -1.97
N LEU A 15 -9.70 5.48 -1.77
CA LEU A 15 -8.90 5.60 -0.55
C LEU A 15 -8.44 7.04 -0.32
N GLY A 16 -8.03 7.72 -1.39
CA GLY A 16 -7.64 9.13 -1.34
C GLY A 16 -8.78 10.05 -0.92
N LYS A 17 -10.01 9.80 -1.40
CA LYS A 17 -11.20 10.56 -0.97
C LYS A 17 -11.51 10.32 0.50
N VAL A 18 -11.45 9.07 0.96
CA VAL A 18 -11.68 8.75 2.38
C VAL A 18 -10.63 9.38 3.29
N LEU A 19 -9.36 9.40 2.88
CA LEU A 19 -8.30 10.09 3.60
C LEU A 19 -8.53 11.61 3.59
N GLY A 20 -8.92 12.18 2.46
CA GLY A 20 -9.25 13.61 2.36
C GLY A 20 -10.37 14.03 3.31
N ASP A 21 -11.48 13.28 3.33
CA ASP A 21 -12.59 13.48 4.28
C ASP A 21 -12.07 13.43 5.73
N THR A 22 -11.21 12.46 6.05
CA THR A 22 -10.62 12.29 7.39
C THR A 22 -9.73 13.47 7.79
N ILE A 23 -8.91 13.98 6.86
CA ILE A 23 -8.04 15.15 7.12
C ILE A 23 -8.89 16.40 7.34
N LYS A 24 -9.94 16.58 6.53
CA LYS A 24 -10.89 17.69 6.65
C LYS A 24 -11.56 17.70 8.02
N ASP A 25 -12.01 16.54 8.49
CA ASP A 25 -12.64 16.40 9.81
C ASP A 25 -11.65 16.65 10.97
N ALA A 26 -10.38 16.28 10.79
CA ALA A 26 -9.37 16.37 11.86
C ALA A 26 -8.72 17.75 12.00
N LEU A 27 -8.38 18.41 10.89
CA LEU A 27 -7.56 19.63 10.87
C LEU A 27 -8.21 20.78 10.09
N GLY A 28 -9.40 20.57 9.53
CA GLY A 28 -10.11 21.54 8.71
C GLY A 28 -9.72 21.49 7.23
N GLU A 29 -10.46 22.27 6.45
CA GLU A 29 -10.37 22.28 4.98
C GLU A 29 -9.07 22.91 4.47
N ASN A 30 -8.48 23.86 5.21
CA ASN A 30 -7.25 24.55 4.82
C ASN A 30 -6.07 23.58 4.58
N ILE A 31 -5.87 22.59 5.45
CA ILE A 31 -4.77 21.62 5.30
C ILE A 31 -5.03 20.71 4.09
N LEU A 32 -6.28 20.30 3.88
CA LEU A 32 -6.63 19.50 2.72
C LEU A 32 -6.37 20.27 1.42
N ASP A 33 -6.75 21.56 1.37
CA ASP A 33 -6.52 22.43 0.22
C ASP A 33 -5.03 22.61 -0.08
N ARG A 34 -4.20 22.76 0.96
CA ARG A 34 -2.73 22.80 0.82
C ARG A 34 -2.20 21.51 0.20
N VAL A 35 -2.60 20.36 0.72
CA VAL A 35 -2.16 19.04 0.21
C VAL A 35 -2.60 18.85 -1.25
N GLU A 36 -3.86 19.16 -1.58
CA GLU A 36 -4.39 19.06 -2.94
C GLU A 36 -3.70 20.03 -3.92
N THR A 37 -3.38 21.25 -3.47
CA THR A 37 -2.64 22.24 -4.27
C THR A 37 -1.25 21.71 -4.59
N ILE A 38 -0.49 21.24 -3.59
CA ILE A 38 0.84 20.66 -3.78
C ILE A 38 0.76 19.44 -4.71
N ARG A 39 -0.25 18.58 -4.57
CA ARG A 39 -0.46 17.41 -5.45
C ARG A 39 -0.70 17.81 -6.90
N LYS A 40 -1.58 18.79 -7.16
CA LYS A 40 -1.91 19.29 -8.50
C LYS A 40 -0.70 19.93 -9.18
N LEU A 41 0.01 20.79 -8.44
CA LEU A 41 1.22 21.46 -8.93
C LEU A 41 2.33 20.44 -9.23
N SER A 42 2.55 19.46 -8.34
CA SER A 42 3.52 18.38 -8.56
C SER A 42 3.22 17.56 -9.80
N LYS A 43 1.94 17.22 -10.04
CA LYS A 43 1.51 16.50 -11.25
C LYS A 43 1.74 17.31 -12.51
N SER A 44 1.41 18.60 -12.49
CA SER A 44 1.57 19.47 -13.66
C SER A 44 3.04 19.78 -13.96
N SER A 45 3.86 19.98 -12.92
CA SER A 45 5.30 20.15 -13.05
C SER A 45 5.95 18.93 -13.70
N ARG A 46 5.57 17.70 -13.28
CA ARG A 46 6.04 16.45 -13.94
C ARG A 46 5.64 16.34 -15.41
N ALA A 47 4.56 17.01 -15.83
CA ALA A 47 4.13 17.04 -17.22
C ALA A 47 4.89 18.09 -18.07
N GLY A 48 5.89 18.77 -17.49
CA GLY A 48 6.74 19.74 -18.20
C GLY A 48 6.32 21.20 -18.04
N ASN A 49 5.36 21.52 -17.17
CA ASN A 49 4.96 22.92 -16.93
C ASN A 49 5.91 23.58 -15.91
N GLU A 50 6.85 24.38 -16.42
CA GLU A 50 7.86 25.08 -15.61
C GLU A 50 7.26 26.19 -14.72
N ALA A 51 6.18 26.84 -15.15
CA ALA A 51 5.50 27.85 -14.34
C ALA A 51 4.93 27.23 -13.06
N ASN A 52 4.27 26.07 -13.19
CA ASN A 52 3.75 25.31 -12.05
C ASN A 52 4.87 24.72 -11.17
N ARG A 53 6.08 24.52 -11.72
CA ARG A 53 7.25 24.15 -10.92
C ARG A 53 7.69 25.28 -10.00
N GLN A 54 7.71 26.52 -10.50
CA GLN A 54 8.02 27.69 -9.67
C GLN A 54 6.95 27.91 -8.61
N GLU A 55 5.66 27.81 -8.98
CA GLU A 55 4.55 27.93 -8.04
C GLU A 55 4.58 26.85 -6.94
N LEU A 56 4.97 25.61 -7.28
CA LEU A 56 5.19 24.55 -6.30
C LEU A 56 6.28 24.93 -5.29
N LEU A 57 7.42 25.44 -5.75
CA LEU A 57 8.52 25.85 -4.88
C LEU A 57 8.10 26.97 -3.93
N THR A 58 7.42 27.99 -4.45
CA THR A 58 6.89 29.09 -3.65
C THR A 58 5.88 28.60 -2.62
N THR A 59 4.98 27.68 -3.02
CA THR A 59 3.99 27.09 -2.11
C THR A 59 4.66 26.34 -0.96
N LEU A 60 5.70 25.55 -1.25
CA LEU A 60 6.44 24.81 -0.22
C LEU A 60 7.24 25.74 0.72
N GLN A 61 7.80 26.83 0.20
CA GLN A 61 8.53 27.82 1.00
C GLN A 61 7.62 28.63 1.92
N ASN A 62 6.36 28.81 1.55
CA ASN A 62 5.37 29.57 2.32
C ASN A 62 4.58 28.73 3.33
N LEU A 63 4.87 27.43 3.46
CA LEU A 63 4.27 26.59 4.50
C LEU A 63 4.79 27.02 5.87
N SER A 64 3.86 27.24 6.80
CA SER A 64 4.21 27.50 8.20
C SER A 64 4.75 26.24 8.87
N ASN A 65 5.53 26.41 9.95
CA ASN A 65 6.08 25.28 10.71
C ASN A 65 4.99 24.34 11.24
N ASP A 66 3.81 24.88 11.58
CA ASP A 66 2.67 24.11 12.07
C ASP A 66 1.97 23.31 10.96
N GLU A 67 2.10 23.74 9.70
CA GLU A 67 1.55 23.03 8.53
C GLU A 67 2.51 21.94 8.00
N LEU A 68 3.81 22.06 8.23
CA LEU A 68 4.81 21.13 7.69
C LEU A 68 4.54 19.67 8.09
N LEU A 69 4.28 19.43 9.38
CA LEU A 69 4.09 18.08 9.89
C LEU A 69 2.76 17.45 9.39
N PRO A 70 1.60 18.13 9.45
CA PRO A 70 0.35 17.64 8.85
C PRO A 70 0.47 17.35 7.35
N VAL A 71 1.11 18.24 6.59
CA VAL A 71 1.26 18.08 5.13
C VAL A 71 2.17 16.89 4.81
N ALA A 72 3.31 16.76 5.49
CA ALA A 72 4.21 15.63 5.31
C ALA A 72 3.52 14.29 5.68
N ARG A 73 2.76 14.27 6.79
CA ARG A 73 1.98 13.10 7.21
C ARG A 73 0.92 12.73 6.19
N ALA A 74 0.21 13.70 5.63
CA ALA A 74 -0.80 13.46 4.59
C ALA A 74 -0.16 12.75 3.39
N PHE A 75 0.97 13.25 2.86
CA PHE A 75 1.66 12.60 1.75
C PHE A 75 2.17 11.20 2.08
N SER A 76 2.68 10.98 3.30
CA SER A 76 3.07 9.64 3.77
C SER A 76 1.87 8.67 3.75
N GLN A 77 0.72 9.10 4.28
CA GLN A 77 -0.48 8.28 4.30
C GLN A 77 -1.05 8.02 2.90
N PHE A 78 -1.04 9.02 2.01
CA PHE A 78 -1.41 8.83 0.61
C PHE A 78 -0.54 7.77 -0.07
N LEU A 79 0.78 7.81 0.14
CA LEU A 79 1.70 6.83 -0.41
C LEU A 79 1.44 5.44 0.16
N ASN A 80 1.24 5.32 1.47
CA ASN A 80 0.91 4.06 2.14
C ASN A 80 -0.39 3.43 1.60
N LEU A 81 -1.43 4.24 1.38
CA LEU A 81 -2.69 3.78 0.79
C LEU A 81 -2.54 3.40 -0.69
N ALA A 82 -1.76 4.16 -1.45
CA ALA A 82 -1.47 3.81 -2.84
C ALA A 82 -0.72 2.48 -2.95
N ASN A 83 0.30 2.27 -2.11
CA ASN A 83 1.04 1.02 -2.03
C ASN A 83 0.12 -0.15 -1.62
N THR A 84 -0.80 0.08 -0.68
CA THR A 84 -1.78 -0.95 -0.26
C THR A 84 -2.71 -1.32 -1.42
N ALA A 85 -3.18 -0.34 -2.19
CA ALA A 85 -4.03 -0.58 -3.36
C ALA A 85 -3.27 -1.32 -4.48
N GLU A 86 -2.00 -0.99 -4.70
CA GLU A 86 -1.12 -1.69 -5.64
C GLU A 86 -0.89 -3.14 -5.22
N GLN A 87 -0.53 -3.37 -3.96
CA GLN A 87 -0.39 -4.73 -3.42
C GLN A 87 -1.68 -5.54 -3.55
N TYR A 88 -2.84 -4.95 -3.28
CA TYR A 88 -4.13 -5.58 -3.52
C TYR A 88 -4.32 -5.96 -5.00
N HIS A 89 -4.01 -5.04 -5.91
CA HIS A 89 -4.15 -5.29 -7.35
C HIS A 89 -3.23 -6.42 -7.83
N SER A 90 -1.99 -6.50 -7.33
CA SER A 90 -1.07 -7.59 -7.67
C SER A 90 -1.57 -8.96 -7.23
N ILE A 91 -2.24 -9.07 -6.08
CA ILE A 91 -2.78 -10.35 -5.58
C ILE A 91 -4.21 -10.65 -6.06
N SER A 92 -4.95 -9.63 -6.53
CA SER A 92 -6.35 -9.80 -6.93
C SER A 92 -6.46 -10.70 -8.17
N PRO A 93 -7.43 -11.64 -8.21
CA PRO A 93 -7.71 -12.45 -9.40
C PRO A 93 -8.05 -11.63 -10.64
N ASN A 94 -8.63 -10.43 -10.45
CA ASN A 94 -9.00 -9.50 -11.52
C ASN A 94 -7.84 -8.56 -11.92
N GLY A 95 -6.69 -8.65 -11.22
CA GLY A 95 -5.48 -7.88 -11.50
C GLY A 95 -4.37 -8.74 -12.08
N GLU A 96 -3.23 -8.83 -11.40
CA GLU A 96 -2.08 -9.63 -11.88
C GLU A 96 -2.13 -11.10 -11.44
N ALA A 97 -3.02 -11.43 -10.49
CA ALA A 97 -3.18 -12.76 -9.92
C ALA A 97 -1.83 -13.41 -9.51
N ALA A 98 -0.93 -12.63 -8.90
CA ALA A 98 0.44 -13.06 -8.59
C ALA A 98 0.49 -14.28 -7.64
N SER A 99 -0.56 -14.50 -6.85
CA SER A 99 -0.72 -15.66 -5.98
C SER A 99 -1.42 -16.86 -6.65
N ASN A 100 -1.69 -16.79 -7.95
CA ASN A 100 -2.34 -17.87 -8.68
C ASN A 100 -1.45 -19.11 -8.72
N PRO A 101 -1.91 -20.29 -8.24
CA PRO A 101 -1.17 -21.54 -8.31
C PRO A 101 -0.71 -21.93 -9.72
N GLU A 102 -1.32 -21.36 -10.75
CA GLU A 102 -0.94 -21.51 -12.15
C GLU A 102 0.54 -21.16 -12.41
N VAL A 103 1.15 -20.27 -11.63
CA VAL A 103 2.59 -19.96 -11.76
C VAL A 103 3.46 -21.19 -11.53
N ILE A 104 3.13 -22.00 -10.52
CA ILE A 104 3.82 -23.25 -10.21
C ILE A 104 3.42 -24.32 -11.24
N ALA A 105 2.13 -24.47 -11.52
CA ALA A 105 1.62 -25.50 -12.43
C ALA A 105 2.15 -25.33 -13.87
N ARG A 106 2.30 -24.08 -14.34
CA ARG A 106 2.91 -23.76 -15.64
C ARG A 106 4.38 -24.16 -15.68
N THR A 107 5.11 -23.94 -14.59
CA THR A 107 6.52 -24.32 -14.48
C THR A 107 6.67 -25.84 -14.48
N LEU A 108 5.83 -26.56 -13.72
CA LEU A 108 5.82 -28.02 -13.70
C LEU A 108 5.44 -28.62 -15.06
N ARG A 109 4.43 -28.09 -15.75
CA ARG A 109 4.09 -28.51 -17.12
C ARG A 109 5.24 -28.27 -18.09
N LYS A 110 5.84 -27.08 -18.06
CA LYS A 110 6.99 -26.76 -18.91
C LYS A 110 8.16 -27.72 -18.69
N LEU A 111 8.41 -28.16 -17.45
CA LEU A 111 9.43 -29.16 -17.14
C LEU A 111 9.06 -30.56 -17.65
N LYS A 112 7.78 -30.95 -17.53
CA LYS A 112 7.27 -32.23 -18.03
C LYS A 112 7.33 -32.35 -19.56
N ASP A 113 7.13 -31.24 -20.27
CA ASP A 113 7.13 -31.19 -21.73
C ASP A 113 8.56 -31.15 -22.34
N GLN A 114 9.62 -31.13 -21.51
CA GLN A 114 11.00 -31.15 -22.01
C GLN A 114 11.41 -32.56 -22.46
N PRO A 115 11.85 -32.75 -23.71
CA PRO A 115 12.16 -34.07 -24.27
C PRO A 115 13.39 -34.75 -23.63
N HIS A 116 14.18 -34.04 -22.82
CA HIS A 116 15.42 -34.52 -22.20
C HIS A 116 15.32 -34.68 -20.68
N LEU A 117 14.15 -34.44 -20.09
CA LEU A 117 13.95 -34.55 -18.64
C LEU A 117 13.01 -35.71 -18.32
N ASN A 118 13.49 -36.63 -17.50
CA ASN A 118 12.69 -37.72 -16.97
C ASN A 118 12.00 -37.30 -15.66
N GLU A 119 10.81 -37.86 -15.40
CA GLU A 119 10.02 -37.55 -14.19
C GLU A 119 10.81 -37.81 -12.89
N ASP A 120 11.68 -38.83 -12.89
CA ASP A 120 12.51 -39.20 -11.74
C ASP A 120 13.57 -38.13 -11.39
N THR A 121 14.07 -37.42 -12.41
CA THR A 121 14.99 -36.28 -12.23
C THR A 121 14.26 -35.07 -11.68
N ILE A 122 13.06 -34.79 -12.18
CA ILE A 122 12.21 -33.69 -11.69
C ILE A 122 11.84 -33.94 -10.22
N LYS A 123 11.45 -35.17 -9.89
CA LYS A 123 11.13 -35.59 -8.52
C LYS A 123 12.29 -35.35 -7.56
N LYS A 124 13.50 -35.82 -7.91
CA LYS A 124 14.71 -35.60 -7.09
C LYS A 124 15.04 -34.13 -6.89
N ALA A 125 14.85 -33.29 -7.91
CA ALA A 125 15.07 -31.84 -7.80
C ALA A 125 14.04 -31.14 -6.90
N VAL A 126 12.79 -31.61 -6.90
CA VAL A 126 11.76 -31.11 -5.98
C VAL A 126 12.03 -31.59 -4.55
N GLU A 127 12.45 -32.83 -4.37
CA GLU A 127 12.82 -33.39 -3.06
C GLU A 127 14.04 -32.72 -2.43
N SER A 128 14.96 -32.19 -3.24
CA SER A 128 16.15 -31.45 -2.77
C SER A 128 15.94 -29.94 -2.66
N LEU A 129 14.74 -29.43 -2.97
CA LEU A 129 14.47 -27.99 -2.96
C LEU A 129 14.45 -27.46 -1.52
N SER A 130 15.37 -26.54 -1.23
CA SER A 130 15.45 -25.85 0.05
C SER A 130 15.50 -24.34 -0.18
N LEU A 131 14.61 -23.60 0.47
CA LEU A 131 14.60 -22.13 0.46
C LEU A 131 14.73 -21.63 1.90
N GLU A 132 15.77 -20.86 2.16
CA GLU A 132 15.96 -20.18 3.45
C GLU A 132 15.83 -18.68 3.24
N LEU A 133 14.80 -18.09 3.87
CA LEU A 133 14.54 -16.65 3.81
C LEU A 133 15.15 -15.98 5.05
N VAL A 134 16.26 -15.28 4.87
CA VAL A 134 16.88 -14.49 5.93
C VAL A 134 16.30 -13.09 5.92
N LEU A 135 15.41 -12.80 6.88
CA LEU A 135 14.84 -11.47 7.05
C LEU A 135 15.90 -10.53 7.66
N THR A 136 16.25 -9.48 6.94
CA THR A 136 17.15 -8.44 7.42
C THR A 136 16.33 -7.28 8.00
N ALA A 137 16.87 -6.60 9.01
CA ALA A 137 16.24 -5.38 9.51
C ALA A 137 16.32 -4.30 8.43
N HIS A 138 15.18 -3.74 8.03
CA HIS A 138 15.17 -2.62 7.10
C HIS A 138 15.56 -1.34 7.85
N PRO A 139 16.65 -0.64 7.46
CA PRO A 139 17.28 0.41 8.29
C PRO A 139 16.41 1.66 8.50
N THR A 140 15.32 1.81 7.74
CA THR A 140 14.41 2.97 7.79
C THR A 140 12.96 2.62 8.16
N GLU A 141 12.61 1.35 8.35
CA GLU A 141 11.23 0.97 8.68
C GLU A 141 11.02 0.92 10.19
N ILE A 142 10.59 2.06 10.75
CA ILE A 142 10.03 2.16 12.10
C ILE A 142 8.50 2.01 12.01
N THR A 143 8.00 1.08 11.20
CA THR A 143 6.56 0.81 11.09
C THR A 143 6.12 -0.03 12.29
N ARG A 144 5.28 0.55 13.16
CA ARG A 144 4.72 -0.18 14.30
C ARG A 144 3.94 -1.39 13.78
N ARG A 145 4.07 -2.56 14.42
CA ARG A 145 3.29 -3.77 14.13
C ARG A 145 1.78 -3.52 14.02
N THR A 146 1.27 -2.54 14.79
CA THR A 146 -0.13 -2.10 14.73
C THR A 146 -0.53 -1.51 13.38
N LEU A 147 0.37 -0.79 12.70
CA LEU A 147 0.11 -0.23 11.37
C LEU A 147 0.06 -1.33 10.31
N ILE A 148 0.97 -2.31 10.39
CA ILE A 148 0.97 -3.47 9.49
C ILE A 148 -0.36 -4.22 9.56
N HIS A 149 -0.85 -4.49 10.78
CA HIS A 149 -2.16 -5.14 10.97
C HIS A 149 -3.31 -4.31 10.37
N LYS A 150 -3.28 -2.98 10.54
CA LYS A 150 -4.28 -2.09 9.91
C LYS A 150 -4.22 -2.14 8.39
N MET A 151 -3.03 -2.18 7.79
CA MET A 151 -2.87 -2.30 6.33
C MET A 151 -3.43 -3.63 5.81
N VAL A 152 -3.22 -4.73 6.55
CA VAL A 152 -3.84 -6.03 6.21
C VAL A 152 -5.37 -5.95 6.29
N GLU A 153 -5.93 -5.28 7.30
CA GLU A 153 -7.38 -5.08 7.39
C GLU A 153 -7.95 -4.20 6.27
N VAL A 154 -7.23 -3.14 5.86
CA VAL A 154 -7.59 -2.32 4.71
C VAL A 154 -7.61 -3.16 3.44
N ASN A 155 -6.59 -3.99 3.24
CA ASN A 155 -6.52 -4.93 2.11
C ASN A 155 -7.71 -5.90 2.10
N ASN A 156 -8.10 -6.43 3.26
CA ASN A 156 -9.27 -7.30 3.39
C ASN A 156 -10.60 -6.57 3.09
N CYS A 157 -10.70 -5.28 3.41
CA CYS A 157 -11.87 -4.47 3.03
C CYS A 157 -11.94 -4.27 1.52
N LEU A 158 -10.80 -3.96 0.87
CA LEU A 158 -10.72 -3.83 -0.59
C LEU A 158 -11.13 -5.14 -1.29
N LYS A 159 -10.66 -6.29 -0.78
CA LYS A 159 -11.03 -7.61 -1.29
C LYS A 159 -12.54 -7.87 -1.25
N GLN A 160 -13.22 -7.45 -0.17
CA GLN A 160 -14.66 -7.63 -0.04
C GLN A 160 -15.44 -6.65 -0.91
N LEU A 161 -14.94 -5.41 -1.06
CA LEU A 161 -15.56 -4.38 -1.92
C LEU A 161 -15.44 -4.70 -3.42
N ASP A 162 -14.48 -5.51 -3.84
CA ASP A 162 -14.30 -5.94 -5.23
C ASP A 162 -15.34 -6.99 -5.68
N ASN A 163 -16.16 -7.50 -4.75
CA ASN A 163 -17.25 -8.41 -5.09
C ASN A 163 -18.42 -7.65 -5.74
N LYS A 164 -18.77 -8.00 -6.98
CA LYS A 164 -19.83 -7.33 -7.76
C LYS A 164 -21.24 -7.59 -7.23
N ASP A 165 -21.44 -8.70 -6.54
CA ASP A 165 -22.76 -9.13 -6.03
C ASP A 165 -22.98 -8.74 -4.56
N ILE A 166 -22.19 -7.78 -4.04
CA ILE A 166 -22.33 -7.32 -2.67
C ILE A 166 -23.63 -6.51 -2.48
N ALA A 167 -24.37 -6.78 -1.40
CA ALA A 167 -25.57 -6.01 -1.10
C ALA A 167 -25.22 -4.58 -0.65
N ASP A 168 -26.09 -3.62 -0.96
CA ASP A 168 -25.86 -2.20 -0.62
C ASP A 168 -25.54 -2.00 0.86
N TYR A 169 -26.25 -2.66 1.77
CA TYR A 169 -26.02 -2.52 3.21
C TYR A 169 -24.65 -3.03 3.63
N GLU A 170 -24.14 -4.11 3.02
CA GLU A 170 -22.79 -4.65 3.28
C GLU A 170 -21.72 -3.70 2.75
N HIS A 171 -21.92 -3.16 1.55
CA HIS A 171 -21.04 -2.14 0.98
C HIS A 171 -20.92 -0.92 1.91
N HIS A 172 -22.04 -0.41 2.45
CA HIS A 172 -22.03 0.68 3.42
C HIS A 172 -21.28 0.34 4.72
N GLN A 173 -21.43 -0.90 5.22
CA GLN A 173 -20.71 -1.36 6.41
C GLN A 173 -19.20 -1.44 6.18
N LEU A 174 -18.77 -1.97 5.03
CA LEU A 174 -17.36 -2.04 4.64
C LEU A 174 -16.76 -0.66 4.46
N MET A 175 -17.46 0.26 3.79
CA MET A 175 -17.01 1.64 3.65
C MET A 175 -16.89 2.35 4.99
N ARG A 176 -17.82 2.10 5.93
CA ARG A 176 -17.72 2.62 7.29
C ARG A 176 -16.50 2.07 8.03
N ARG A 177 -16.22 0.76 7.90
CA ARG A 177 -15.03 0.14 8.49
C ARG A 177 -13.74 0.70 7.88
N LEU A 178 -13.70 0.89 6.57
CA LEU A 178 -12.57 1.47 5.86
C LEU A 178 -12.27 2.90 6.34
N ARG A 179 -13.31 3.73 6.50
CA ARG A 179 -13.19 5.08 7.10
C ARG A 179 -12.61 5.02 8.51
N GLN A 180 -13.08 4.11 9.36
CA GLN A 180 -12.53 3.94 10.71
C GLN A 180 -11.05 3.54 10.69
N LEU A 181 -10.65 2.62 9.82
CA LEU A 181 -9.26 2.18 9.70
C LEU A 181 -8.34 3.32 9.25
N ILE A 182 -8.76 4.09 8.26
CA ILE A 182 -8.00 5.24 7.76
C ILE A 182 -7.90 6.33 8.83
N ALA A 183 -8.99 6.65 9.53
CA ALA A 183 -8.98 7.60 10.65
C ALA A 183 -8.07 7.13 11.79
N GLN A 184 -8.11 5.84 12.13
CA GLN A 184 -7.22 5.28 13.14
C GLN A 184 -5.76 5.37 12.71
N SER A 185 -5.42 5.13 11.45
CA SER A 185 -4.05 5.32 10.93
C SER A 185 -3.65 6.79 10.98
N TRP A 186 -4.55 7.70 10.60
CA TRP A 186 -4.31 9.15 10.66
C TRP A 186 -4.00 9.65 12.08
N HIS A 187 -4.71 9.17 13.11
CA HIS A 187 -4.47 9.59 14.49
C HIS A 187 -3.39 8.78 15.22
N THR A 188 -2.91 7.68 14.65
CA THR A 188 -1.80 6.90 15.23
C THR A 188 -0.48 7.47 14.75
N ASP A 189 0.32 8.05 15.64
CA ASP A 189 1.65 8.54 15.27
C ASP A 189 2.59 7.39 14.86
N GLU A 190 3.06 7.48 13.62
CA GLU A 190 4.11 6.63 13.06
C GLU A 190 5.50 7.04 13.58
N ILE A 191 5.66 8.31 13.93
CA ILE A 191 6.92 8.87 14.41
C ILE A 191 7.09 8.54 15.89
N VAL A 192 8.08 7.69 16.20
CA VAL A 192 8.51 7.44 17.57
C VAL A 192 9.21 8.71 18.06
N SER A 193 8.62 9.43 19.02
CA SER A 193 9.22 10.65 19.60
C SER A 193 10.46 10.38 20.46
N THR A 194 10.90 9.12 20.56
CA THR A 194 11.93 8.69 21.51
C THR A 194 12.91 7.72 20.86
N ALA A 195 14.08 8.25 20.49
CA ALA A 195 15.33 7.55 20.20
C ALA A 195 15.33 6.52 19.05
N ARG A 196 16.50 6.38 18.40
CA ARG A 196 16.82 5.24 17.52
C ARG A 196 16.29 3.94 18.16
N PRO A 197 15.59 3.06 17.42
CA PRO A 197 15.21 1.76 17.96
C PRO A 197 16.48 1.05 18.41
N GLN A 198 16.66 0.92 19.73
CA GLN A 198 17.67 0.04 20.28
C GLN A 198 17.28 -1.38 19.88
N LEU A 199 18.27 -2.18 19.49
CA LEU A 199 18.10 -3.61 19.17
C LEU A 199 17.65 -4.37 20.42
N MET A 200 16.39 -4.23 20.81
CA MET A 200 15.76 -5.06 21.81
C MET A 200 15.33 -6.35 21.12
N LYS A 201 16.00 -7.45 21.49
CA LYS A 201 15.63 -8.83 21.16
C LYS A 201 14.17 -9.07 21.57
N ARG A 202 13.23 -8.85 20.65
CA ARG A 202 11.86 -9.34 20.79
C ARG A 202 11.73 -10.61 19.98
N ASN A 203 12.07 -11.71 20.64
CA ASN A 203 11.68 -13.09 20.39
C ASN A 203 11.17 -13.37 18.97
N GLY A 204 12.11 -13.48 18.03
CA GLY A 204 11.99 -14.50 17.00
C GLY A 204 11.98 -15.85 17.71
N VAL A 205 11.01 -16.68 17.37
CA VAL A 205 10.80 -18.01 17.94
C VAL A 205 12.03 -18.88 17.61
N CYS A 206 13.02 -18.89 18.49
CA CYS A 206 13.98 -19.98 18.58
C CYS A 206 13.24 -21.14 19.25
N ARG A 207 12.84 -22.14 18.47
CA ARG A 207 12.62 -23.48 19.00
C ARG A 207 13.87 -24.31 18.73
N SER A 208 14.37 -24.86 19.83
CA SER A 208 15.40 -25.88 20.00
C SER A 208 15.30 -27.03 19.02
#